data_AF-A0A5M8PXY7-F1
#
_entry.id   AF-A0A5M8PXY7-F1
#
_cell.length_a   1.000
_cell.length_b   1.000
_cell.length_c   1.000
_cell.angle_alpha   90.00
_cell.angle_beta   90.00
_cell.angle_gamma   90.00
#
_symmetry.space_group_name_H-M   'P 1'
#
loop_
_entity.id
_entity.type
_entity.pdbx_description
1 polymer ?
#
loop_
_entity_poly.entity_id
_entity_poly.type
_entity_poly.pdbx_seq_one_letter_code
_entity_poly.pdbx_strand_id
1 'polypeptide(L)'
;MRPGWMNWTIKKGDKLQPGDKRTLTFYSRYKKGNQMEMELSLHSCSLDDPPPRDDDPNAHVDLVGTVRVKFAEADISKFNKRKIRKQGHLFSKDVWYEVEMVCEVGMADSIGILQFVVKCQGEPCGTTELVFHHE
;
A
#
# COMPACT_ATOMS: atom_id res chain seq x y z
N MET A 1 4.22 6.59 -2.80
CA MET A 1 3.25 7.18 -1.86
C MET A 1 4.03 7.65 -0.64
N ARG A 2 3.76 8.86 -0.12
CA ARG A 2 4.36 9.29 1.15
C ARG A 2 3.47 8.79 2.29
N PRO A 3 4.01 8.39 3.46
CA PRO A 3 3.17 8.04 4.61
C PRO A 3 2.17 9.15 4.92
N GLY A 4 0.92 8.78 5.20
CA GLY A 4 -0.19 9.70 5.48
C GLY A 4 -0.78 10.42 4.26
N TRP A 5 -0.30 10.18 3.04
CA TRP A 5 -0.93 10.71 1.82
C TRP A 5 -1.90 9.69 1.23
N MET A 6 -3.09 10.14 0.86
CA MET A 6 -4.16 9.26 0.38
C MET A 6 -4.25 9.24 -1.14
N ASN A 7 -4.61 8.08 -1.69
CA ASN A 7 -4.97 7.90 -3.10
C ASN A 7 -6.17 6.95 -3.17
N TRP A 8 -7.15 7.28 -4.00
CA TRP A 8 -8.25 6.35 -4.27
C TRP A 8 -7.77 5.12 -5.03
N THR A 9 -8.13 3.94 -4.51
CA THR A 9 -8.03 2.68 -5.26
C THR A 9 -9.40 2.27 -5.82
N ILE A 10 -10.47 2.56 -5.07
CA ILE A 10 -11.87 2.43 -5.47
C ILE A 10 -12.51 3.79 -5.20
N LYS A 11 -13.13 4.41 -6.21
CA LYS A 11 -13.81 5.69 -6.04
C LYS A 11 -15.24 5.48 -5.56
N LYS A 12 -15.80 6.50 -4.91
CA LYS A 12 -17.21 6.51 -4.55
C LYS A 12 -18.08 6.37 -5.80
N GLY A 13 -19.03 5.43 -5.74
CA GLY A 13 -19.91 5.11 -6.87
C GLY A 13 -19.31 4.14 -7.89
N ASP A 14 -18.04 3.71 -7.75
CA ASP A 14 -17.50 2.64 -8.58
C ASP A 14 -18.30 1.36 -8.35
N LYS A 15 -18.74 0.76 -9.46
CA LYS A 15 -19.34 -0.57 -9.45
C LYS A 15 -18.25 -1.59 -9.72
N LEU A 16 -18.08 -2.53 -8.81
CA LEU A 16 -17.17 -3.66 -8.95
C LEU A 16 -17.99 -4.91 -9.24
N GLN A 17 -17.63 -5.62 -10.30
CA GLN A 17 -18.20 -6.92 -10.64
C GLN A 17 -17.29 -8.04 -10.13
N PRO A 18 -17.83 -9.25 -9.91
CA PRO A 18 -17.00 -10.44 -9.67
C PRO A 18 -15.92 -10.58 -10.75
N GLY A 19 -14.67 -10.77 -10.34
CA GLY A 19 -13.52 -10.84 -11.25
C GLY A 19 -12.90 -9.50 -11.65
N ASP A 20 -13.54 -8.36 -11.34
CA ASP A 20 -12.91 -7.05 -11.54
C ASP A 20 -11.68 -6.91 -10.65
N LYS A 21 -10.63 -6.31 -11.21
CA LYS A 21 -9.40 -5.96 -10.49
C LYS A 21 -9.05 -4.50 -10.70
N ARG A 22 -8.75 -3.82 -9.60
CA ARG A 22 -8.11 -2.50 -9.57
C ARG A 22 -6.69 -2.68 -9.08
N THR A 23 -5.78 -1.90 -9.64
CA THR A 23 -4.36 -2.02 -9.34
C THR A 23 -3.81 -0.67 -8.95
N LEU A 24 -3.10 -0.63 -7.82
CA LEU A 24 -2.37 0.54 -7.34
C LEU A 24 -0.90 0.18 -7.21
N THR A 25 -0.05 0.87 -7.97
CA THR A 25 1.41 0.79 -7.79
C THR A 25 1.87 1.83 -6.77
N PHE A 26 2.65 1.41 -5.79
CA PHE A 26 3.26 2.30 -4.80
C PHE A 26 4.70 1.92 -4.52
N TYR A 27 5.44 2.84 -3.90
CA TYR A 27 6.85 2.67 -3.58
C TYR A 27 7.06 2.80 -2.08
N SER A 28 7.72 1.81 -1.50
CA SER A 28 8.20 1.82 -0.12
C SER A 28 9.71 2.09 -0.09
N ARG A 29 10.17 2.83 0.93
CA ARG A 29 11.60 3.11 1.10
C ARG A 29 12.19 2.11 2.09
N TYR A 30 13.07 1.25 1.61
CA TYR A 30 13.78 0.29 2.43
C TYR A 30 15.23 0.74 2.67
N LYS A 31 15.67 0.74 3.94
CA LYS A 31 17.07 0.97 4.30
C LYS A 31 17.74 -0.38 4.55
N LYS A 32 18.92 -0.61 3.96
CA LYS A 32 19.67 -1.85 4.17
C LYS A 32 19.89 -2.11 5.68
N GLY A 33 19.50 -3.30 6.13
CA GLY A 33 19.62 -3.72 7.53
C GLY A 33 18.36 -3.53 8.38
N ASN A 34 17.34 -2.84 7.86
CA ASN A 34 16.02 -2.83 8.49
C ASN A 34 15.26 -4.14 8.20
N GLN A 35 14.19 -4.39 8.96
CA GLN A 35 13.24 -5.46 8.65
C GLN A 35 12.54 -5.20 7.31
N MET A 36 12.30 -6.27 6.54
CA MET A 36 11.58 -6.23 5.26
C MET A 36 10.08 -6.48 5.48
N GLU A 37 9.51 -5.66 6.36
CA GLU A 37 8.11 -5.70 6.72
C GLU A 37 7.55 -4.27 6.71
N MET A 38 6.29 -4.13 6.34
CA MET A 38 5.54 -2.88 6.46
C MET A 38 4.06 -3.13 6.65
N GLU A 39 3.34 -2.12 7.09
CA GLU A 39 1.89 -2.13 7.18
C GLU A 39 1.31 -1.13 6.19
N LEU A 40 0.31 -1.56 5.43
CA LEU A 40 -0.49 -0.70 4.56
C LEU A 40 -1.86 -0.53 5.19
N SER A 41 -2.20 0.69 5.57
CA SER A 41 -3.52 1.03 6.09
C SER A 41 -4.52 1.25 4.96
N LEU A 42 -5.68 0.62 5.07
CA LEU A 42 -6.81 0.76 4.16
C LEU A 42 -7.83 1.70 4.81
N HIS A 43 -8.24 2.73 4.08
CA HIS A 43 -9.13 3.76 4.59
C HIS A 43 -10.33 3.98 3.67
N SER A 44 -11.42 4.49 4.24
CA SER A 44 -12.61 4.96 3.52
C SER A 44 -12.97 6.39 3.93
N CYS A 45 -13.58 7.14 3.02
CA CYS A 45 -14.26 8.39 3.34
C CYS A 45 -15.42 8.65 2.36
N SER A 46 -16.29 9.61 2.68
CA SER A 46 -17.49 9.92 1.88
C SER A 46 -17.27 11.00 0.80
N LEU A 47 -16.06 11.56 0.71
CA LEU A 47 -15.71 12.58 -0.27
C LEU A 47 -15.65 11.99 -1.69
N ASP A 48 -15.92 12.83 -2.69
CA ASP A 48 -15.84 12.41 -4.09
C ASP A 48 -14.37 12.32 -4.56
N ASP A 49 -13.49 13.16 -4.00
CA ASP A 49 -12.04 13.17 -4.20
C ASP A 49 -11.31 12.74 -2.92
N PRO A 50 -10.12 12.11 -3.02
CA PRO A 50 -9.44 11.63 -1.83
C PRO A 50 -8.87 12.86 -1.09
N PRO A 51 -9.00 12.92 0.25
CA PRO A 51 -8.36 13.99 1.00
C PRO A 51 -6.84 13.93 0.78
N PRO A 52 -6.11 15.05 0.92
CA PRO A 52 -4.66 15.02 0.76
C PRO A 52 -3.99 14.10 1.78
N ARG A 53 -4.58 13.97 2.97
CA ARG A 53 -4.04 13.19 4.09
C ARG A 53 -5.11 12.41 4.85
N ASP A 54 -4.66 11.39 5.58
CA ASP A 54 -5.49 10.58 6.48
C ASP A 54 -5.92 11.32 7.75
N ASP A 55 -5.16 12.33 8.17
CA ASP A 55 -5.40 13.18 9.34
C ASP A 55 -6.20 14.47 9.03
N ASP A 56 -6.81 14.58 7.85
CA ASP A 56 -7.59 15.77 7.48
C ASP A 56 -8.87 15.88 8.34
N PRO A 57 -9.00 16.94 9.18
CA PRO A 57 -10.11 17.06 10.12
C PRO A 57 -11.47 17.24 9.44
N ASN A 58 -11.51 17.62 8.16
CA ASN A 58 -12.75 17.87 7.43
C ASN A 58 -13.19 16.67 6.58
N ALA A 59 -12.38 15.61 6.50
CA ALA A 59 -12.56 14.55 5.51
C ALA A 59 -13.24 13.29 6.05
N HIS A 60 -13.42 13.17 7.38
CA HIS A 60 -13.99 11.99 8.04
C HIS A 60 -13.43 10.67 7.45
N VAL A 61 -12.12 10.46 7.65
CA VAL A 61 -11.40 9.29 7.15
C VAL A 61 -11.44 8.18 8.19
N ASP A 62 -12.02 7.04 7.83
CA ASP A 62 -12.10 5.85 8.67
C ASP A 62 -11.05 4.82 8.25
N LEU A 63 -10.33 4.24 9.21
CA LEU A 63 -9.48 3.07 8.99
C LEU A 63 -10.36 1.82 8.91
N VAL A 64 -10.38 1.16 7.76
CA VAL A 64 -11.23 -0.02 7.50
C VAL A 64 -10.46 -1.32 7.53
N GLY A 65 -9.13 -1.28 7.44
CA GLY A 65 -8.30 -2.48 7.52
C GLY A 65 -6.82 -2.20 7.42
N THR A 66 -6.03 -3.26 7.58
CA THR A 66 -4.57 -3.23 7.42
C THR A 66 -4.10 -4.44 6.63
N VAL A 67 -3.10 -4.23 5.78
CA VAL A 67 -2.35 -5.31 5.11
C VAL A 67 -0.96 -5.34 5.69
N ARG A 68 -0.59 -6.46 6.32
CA ARG A 68 0.80 -6.72 6.70
C ARG A 68 1.55 -7.28 5.51
N VAL A 69 2.60 -6.58 5.12
CA VAL A 69 3.41 -6.91 3.94
C VAL A 69 4.78 -7.37 4.41
N LYS A 70 5.18 -8.59 4.03
CA LYS A 70 6.49 -9.17 4.30
C LYS A 70 7.17 -9.51 2.99
N PHE A 71 8.27 -8.85 2.69
CA PHE A 71 8.96 -8.96 1.39
C PHE A 71 10.41 -9.41 1.56
N ALA A 72 10.68 -10.25 2.57
CA ALA A 72 12.02 -10.77 2.86
C ALA A 72 12.63 -11.60 1.71
N GLU A 73 11.79 -12.19 0.88
CA GLU A 73 12.19 -13.00 -0.28
C GLU A 73 12.46 -12.17 -1.54
N ALA A 74 12.14 -10.86 -1.53
CA ALA A 74 12.35 -9.99 -2.67
C ALA A 74 13.85 -9.78 -2.95
N ASP A 75 14.25 -9.87 -4.22
CA ASP A 75 15.62 -9.55 -4.61
C ASP A 75 15.83 -8.04 -4.61
N ILE A 76 16.34 -7.51 -3.50
CA ILE A 76 16.50 -6.07 -3.30
C ILE A 76 17.43 -5.44 -4.36
N SER A 77 18.32 -6.23 -4.95
CA SER A 77 19.31 -5.73 -5.92
C SER A 77 18.67 -5.23 -7.22
N LYS A 78 17.46 -5.69 -7.53
CA LYS A 78 16.67 -5.30 -8.69
C LYS A 78 15.98 -3.94 -8.54
N PHE A 79 15.91 -3.38 -7.34
CA PHE A 79 15.28 -2.08 -7.10
C PHE A 79 16.23 -0.90 -7.29
N ASN A 80 15.64 0.27 -7.55
CA ASN A 80 16.36 1.53 -7.61
C ASN A 80 17.05 1.82 -6.28
N LYS A 81 18.37 2.03 -6.34
CA LYS A 81 19.23 2.27 -5.18
C LYS A 81 19.62 3.75 -5.09
N ARG A 82 19.51 4.34 -3.90
CA ARG A 82 19.95 5.69 -3.59
C ARG A 82 20.95 5.66 -2.45
N LYS A 83 22.12 6.26 -2.67
CA LYS A 83 23.14 6.47 -1.63
C LYS A 83 22.91 7.83 -0.99
N ILE A 84 22.59 7.86 0.29
CA ILE A 84 22.35 9.08 1.06
C ILE A 84 23.53 9.27 2.02
N ARG A 85 24.12 10.47 2.05
CA ARG A 85 25.18 10.78 3.03
C ARG A 85 24.55 10.78 4.43
N LYS A 86 25.18 10.09 5.39
CA LYS A 86 24.74 10.19 6.78
C LYS A 86 25.01 11.59 7.30
N GLN A 87 24.03 12.18 7.96
CA GLN A 87 24.19 13.46 8.64
C GLN A 87 25.31 13.31 9.69
N GLY A 88 26.29 14.23 9.70
CA GLY A 88 27.42 14.21 10.65
C GLY A 88 28.59 13.27 10.31
N HIS A 89 28.52 12.47 9.24
CA HIS A 89 29.63 11.59 8.86
C HIS A 89 30.07 11.80 7.41
N LEU A 90 31.24 12.42 7.22
CA LEU A 90 31.78 12.78 5.90
C LEU A 90 32.01 11.57 4.97
N PHE A 91 32.29 10.40 5.55
CA PHE A 91 32.69 9.20 4.80
C PHE A 91 31.65 8.07 4.79
N SER A 92 30.56 8.15 5.56
CA SER A 92 29.58 7.07 5.64
C SER A 92 28.32 7.36 4.82
N LYS A 93 27.85 6.36 4.07
CA LYS A 93 26.67 6.45 3.21
C LYS A 93 25.65 5.40 3.63
N ASP A 94 24.41 5.82 3.82
CA ASP A 94 23.28 4.91 3.89
C ASP A 94 22.84 4.51 2.48
N VAL A 95 22.48 3.24 2.33
CA VAL A 95 21.90 2.71 1.09
C VAL A 95 20.41 2.51 1.31
N TRP A 96 19.63 3.23 0.52
CA TRP A 96 18.18 3.14 0.47
C TRP A 96 17.76 2.53 -0.87
N TYR A 97 16.69 1.74 -0.83
CA TYR A 97 16.07 1.10 -1.98
C TYR A 97 14.64 1.60 -2.11
N GLU A 98 14.22 1.93 -3.32
CA GLU A 98 12.84 2.24 -3.65
C GLU A 98 12.17 0.95 -4.12
N VAL A 99 11.48 0.30 -3.19
CA VAL A 99 10.81 -0.99 -3.41
C VAL A 99 9.45 -0.72 -4.02
N GLU A 100 9.30 -1.06 -5.29
CA GLU A 100 8.02 -1.02 -5.98
C GLU A 100 7.13 -2.18 -5.53
N MET A 101 5.88 -1.86 -5.22
CA MET A 101 4.85 -2.78 -4.79
C MET A 101 3.58 -2.54 -5.59
N VAL A 102 2.82 -3.60 -5.82
CA VAL A 102 1.55 -3.54 -6.54
C VAL A 102 0.45 -4.08 -5.63
N CYS A 103 -0.53 -3.25 -5.28
CA CYS A 103 -1.73 -3.69 -4.59
C CYS A 103 -2.82 -3.97 -5.62
N GLU A 104 -3.27 -5.22 -5.71
CA GLU A 104 -4.46 -5.62 -6.45
C GLU A 104 -5.65 -5.67 -5.49
N VAL A 105 -6.74 -5.03 -5.88
CA VAL A 105 -8.01 -5.03 -5.16
C VAL A 105 -9.08 -5.61 -6.07
N GLY A 106 -9.80 -6.62 -5.60
CA GLY A 106 -10.85 -7.25 -6.38
C GLY A 106 -11.99 -7.77 -5.53
N MET A 107 -13.16 -7.94 -6.15
CA MET A 107 -14.30 -8.59 -5.52
C MET A 107 -14.16 -10.10 -5.68
N ALA A 108 -14.28 -10.85 -4.58
CA ALA A 108 -14.35 -12.31 -4.65
C ALA A 108 -15.66 -12.76 -5.35
N ASP A 109 -15.67 -14.00 -5.86
CA ASP A 109 -16.79 -14.57 -6.65
C ASP A 109 -18.14 -14.57 -5.91
N SER A 110 -18.14 -14.38 -4.59
CA SER A 110 -19.31 -14.22 -3.74
C SER A 110 -19.43 -12.79 -3.20
N ILE A 111 -20.64 -12.25 -3.29
CA ILE A 111 -21.05 -10.90 -2.86
C ILE A 111 -20.46 -10.54 -1.49
N GLY A 112 -19.86 -9.36 -1.39
CA GLY A 112 -19.53 -8.72 -0.11
C GLY A 112 -18.10 -8.93 0.39
N ILE A 113 -17.18 -9.53 -0.37
CA ILE A 113 -15.77 -9.63 0.04
C ILE A 113 -14.87 -8.88 -0.94
N LEU A 114 -14.18 -7.84 -0.45
CA LEU A 114 -13.07 -7.18 -1.15
C LEU A 114 -11.76 -7.81 -0.70
N GLN A 115 -11.04 -8.40 -1.65
CA GLN A 115 -9.73 -8.97 -1.41
C GLN A 115 -8.64 -7.99 -1.85
N PHE A 116 -7.61 -7.85 -1.01
CA PHE A 116 -6.43 -7.04 -1.27
C PHE A 116 -5.21 -7.96 -1.29
N VAL A 117 -4.44 -7.90 -2.38
CA VAL A 117 -3.21 -8.66 -2.56
C VAL A 117 -2.09 -7.69 -2.91
N VAL A 118 -1.12 -7.56 -2.02
CA VAL A 118 0.10 -6.79 -2.27
C VAL A 118 1.15 -7.74 -2.83
N LYS A 119 1.76 -7.35 -3.95
CA LYS A 119 2.80 -8.09 -4.65
C LYS A 119 4.10 -7.29 -4.69
N CYS A 120 5.21 -8.00 -4.57
CA CYS A 120 6.57 -7.49 -4.76
C CYS A 120 7.24 -8.32 -5.86
N GLN A 121 7.74 -7.67 -6.91
CA GLN A 121 8.33 -8.38 -8.07
C GLN A 121 7.39 -9.45 -8.70
N GLY A 122 6.08 -9.23 -8.63
CA GLY A 122 5.06 -10.16 -9.12
C GLY A 122 4.59 -11.21 -8.11
N GLU A 123 5.33 -11.41 -7.02
CA GLU A 123 5.01 -12.43 -6.00
C GLU A 123 4.16 -11.84 -4.87
N PRO A 124 3.07 -12.51 -4.43
CA PRO A 124 2.28 -12.09 -3.29
C PRO A 124 3.12 -12.02 -2.00
N CYS A 125 3.08 -10.87 -1.34
CA CYS A 125 3.85 -10.60 -0.12
C CYS A 125 2.99 -10.02 1.02
N GLY A 126 1.69 -9.86 0.81
CA GLY A 126 0.72 -9.49 1.85
C GLY A 126 -0.70 -9.62 1.33
N THR A 127 -1.62 -10.08 2.17
CA THR A 127 -3.04 -10.24 1.83
C THR A 127 -3.94 -9.80 2.97
N THR A 128 -5.10 -9.24 2.65
CA THR A 128 -6.18 -8.98 3.60
C THR A 128 -7.52 -8.95 2.88
N GLU A 129 -8.60 -9.06 3.64
CA GLU A 129 -9.96 -9.08 3.11
C GLU A 129 -10.86 -8.17 3.94
N LEU A 130 -11.76 -7.45 3.27
CA LEU A 130 -12.82 -6.65 3.89
C LEU A 130 -14.16 -7.30 3.57
N VAL A 131 -14.92 -7.64 4.62
CA VAL A 131 -16.24 -8.26 4.50
C VAL A 131 -17.30 -7.19 4.75
N PHE A 132 -18.19 -7.00 3.78
CA PHE A 132 -19.36 -6.15 3.86
C PHE A 132 -20.58 -7.00 4.18
N HIS A 133 -21.20 -6.73 5.32
CA HIS A 133 -22.49 -7.29 5.66
C HIS A 133 -23.57 -6.35 5.11
N HIS A 134 -24.44 -6.86 4.24
CA HIS A 134 -25.68 -6.15 3.91
C HIS A 134 -26.60 -6.28 5.13
N GLU A 135 -26.87 -5.17 5.80
CA GLU A 135 -28.02 -5.02 6.71
C GLU A 135 -29.31 -4.84 5.90
#